data_AF-Q18D87-F1
#
_entry.id   AF-Q18D87-F1
#
_cell.length_a   1.000
_cell.length_b   1.000
_cell.length_c   1.000
_cell.angle_alpha   90.00
_cell.angle_beta   90.00
_cell.angle_gamma   90.00
#
_symmetry.space_group_name_H-M   'P 1'
#
loop_
_entity.id
_entity.type
_entity.pdbx_description
1 polymer ?
#
loop_
_entity_poly.entity_id
_entity_poly.type
_entity_poly.pdbx_seq_one_letter_code
_entity_poly.pdbx_strand_id
1 'polypeptide(L)'
;MNNKKAVFFFCSDLKKDPVASNVIKCCEEIMDLNQTDIVIDDNFVLEFKDKNNNLFHFVKTKDVISHNYKYYLPILNRHFRDYDFAGVVNWHEGENAPEHILTAHTIGDVPTGEFGNSNPRYFKNLINAIEDIKNENLLDEFTTLTEATHWSGTTYGEESKLITEYSVPMLDIEIGSSSDSFNNSIAIQVLAKSLIRVFDCDEPLKTLLCVGGVHFEKSFSDIIKNKEYNISIGHVLPNQWIVSGMYDDESGFKKLEKCINSIEGGIDCIVFHDKLKGTYKEQCRKLGEKLNVPVFKHKILKNPKDLPIW
;
A
#
# COMPACT_ATOMS: atom_id res chain seq x y z
N MET A 1 -8.51 2.43 25.16
CA MET A 1 -8.51 1.70 23.88
C MET A 1 -8.92 2.71 22.83
N ASN A 2 -8.04 3.04 21.88
CA ASN A 2 -8.47 3.86 20.75
C ASN A 2 -9.24 2.96 19.80
N ASN A 3 -10.51 3.29 19.54
CA ASN A 3 -11.30 2.63 18.51
C ASN A 3 -10.75 3.11 17.16
N LYS A 4 -9.98 2.26 16.47
CA LYS A 4 -9.40 2.61 15.17
C LYS A 4 -10.46 2.55 14.08
N LYS A 5 -10.28 3.32 13.01
CA LYS A 5 -11.20 3.39 11.87
C LYS A 5 -10.47 3.13 10.56
N ALA A 6 -10.98 2.19 9.77
CA ALA A 6 -10.52 1.93 8.40
C ALA A 6 -11.67 2.08 7.41
N VAL A 7 -11.35 2.55 6.20
CA VAL A 7 -12.30 2.62 5.08
C VAL A 7 -11.73 1.94 3.84
N PHE A 8 -12.54 1.13 3.18
CA PHE A 8 -12.16 0.42 1.95
C PHE A 8 -13.07 0.82 0.79
N PHE A 9 -12.49 1.12 -0.36
CA PHE A 9 -13.19 1.55 -1.56
C PHE A 9 -13.21 0.45 -2.63
N PHE A 10 -14.37 0.27 -3.25
CA PHE A 10 -14.60 -0.79 -4.23
C PHE A 10 -15.35 -0.24 -5.45
N CYS A 11 -14.68 -0.24 -6.61
CA CYS A 11 -15.35 0.10 -7.85
C CYS A 11 -16.38 -0.99 -8.21
N SER A 12 -17.64 -0.58 -8.39
CA SER A 12 -18.76 -1.48 -8.71
C SER A 12 -18.94 -1.73 -10.20
N ASP A 13 -18.16 -1.06 -11.05
CA ASP A 13 -18.21 -1.24 -12.51
C ASP A 13 -17.18 -2.28 -12.96
N LEU A 14 -17.65 -3.50 -13.23
CA LEU A 14 -16.80 -4.61 -13.70
C LEU A 14 -16.01 -4.32 -14.99
N LYS A 15 -16.44 -3.34 -15.79
CA LYS A 15 -15.68 -2.94 -16.99
C LYS A 15 -14.48 -2.07 -16.64
N LYS A 16 -14.54 -1.40 -15.49
CA LYS A 16 -13.46 -0.57 -14.97
C LYS A 16 -12.61 -1.34 -13.99
N ASP A 17 -13.19 -2.25 -13.22
CA ASP A 17 -12.51 -3.02 -12.18
C ASP A 17 -13.06 -4.45 -12.08
N PRO A 18 -12.32 -5.48 -12.54
CA PRO A 18 -12.79 -6.86 -12.53
C PRO A 18 -12.74 -7.53 -11.14
N VAL A 19 -12.11 -6.91 -10.13
CA VAL A 19 -11.83 -7.52 -8.83
C VAL A 19 -12.72 -6.95 -7.73
N ALA A 20 -12.77 -5.63 -7.60
CA ALA A 20 -13.32 -4.95 -6.43
C ALA A 20 -14.77 -5.33 -6.13
N SER A 21 -15.60 -5.42 -7.18
CA SER A 21 -17.01 -5.82 -7.08
C SER A 21 -17.19 -7.22 -6.48
N ASN A 22 -16.29 -8.15 -6.82
CA ASN A 22 -16.34 -9.51 -6.28
C ASN A 22 -15.86 -9.55 -4.83
N VAL A 23 -14.85 -8.76 -4.47
CA VAL A 23 -14.34 -8.67 -3.09
C VAL A 23 -15.40 -8.07 -2.17
N ILE A 24 -16.06 -6.97 -2.53
CA ILE A 24 -17.11 -6.39 -1.67
C ILE A 24 -18.30 -7.34 -1.50
N LYS A 25 -18.68 -8.07 -2.55
CA LYS A 25 -19.72 -9.09 -2.44
C LYS A 25 -19.31 -10.20 -1.47
N CYS A 26 -18.06 -10.66 -1.53
CA CYS A 26 -17.54 -11.63 -0.57
C CYS A 26 -17.55 -11.07 0.87
N CYS A 27 -17.20 -9.80 1.05
CA CYS A 27 -17.32 -9.11 2.34
C CYS A 27 -18.76 -9.14 2.88
N GLU A 28 -19.75 -8.83 2.05
CA GLU A 28 -21.19 -8.89 2.40
C GLU A 28 -21.67 -10.31 2.75
N GLU A 29 -21.06 -11.34 2.17
CA GLU A 29 -21.41 -12.74 2.43
C GLU A 29 -20.78 -13.28 3.73
N ILE A 30 -19.58 -12.81 4.10
CA ILE A 30 -18.82 -13.35 5.24
C ILE A 30 -18.88 -12.49 6.50
N MET A 31 -19.39 -11.26 6.41
CA MET A 31 -19.52 -10.32 7.53
C MET A 31 -20.95 -9.79 7.64
N ASP A 32 -21.38 -9.52 8.88
CA ASP A 32 -22.65 -8.86 9.16
C ASP A 32 -22.50 -7.34 8.97
N LEU A 33 -22.55 -6.90 7.72
CA LEU A 33 -22.39 -5.51 7.34
C LEU A 33 -23.70 -4.73 7.52
N ASN A 34 -23.64 -3.62 8.26
CA ASN A 34 -24.78 -2.75 8.54
C ASN A 34 -24.74 -1.51 7.65
N GLN A 35 -25.89 -1.04 7.18
CA GLN A 35 -25.95 0.23 6.44
C GLN A 35 -25.79 1.43 7.39
N THR A 36 -25.04 2.44 6.94
CA THR A 36 -24.96 3.75 7.59
C THR A 36 -25.87 4.76 6.87
N ASP A 37 -26.00 5.97 7.41
CA ASP A 37 -26.71 7.08 6.74
C ASP A 37 -25.88 7.79 5.65
N ILE A 38 -24.61 7.41 5.47
CA ILE A 38 -23.73 8.02 4.47
C ILE A 38 -24.01 7.38 3.12
N VAL A 39 -24.30 8.21 2.11
CA VAL A 39 -24.52 7.76 0.72
C VAL A 39 -23.43 8.32 -0.18
N ILE A 40 -22.75 7.44 -0.92
CA ILE A 40 -21.73 7.76 -1.93
C ILE A 40 -22.10 7.03 -3.20
N ASP A 41 -22.16 7.74 -4.33
CA ASP A 41 -22.51 7.17 -5.63
C ASP A 41 -23.79 6.31 -5.62
N ASP A 42 -24.84 6.81 -4.96
CA ASP A 42 -26.15 6.14 -4.78
C ASP A 42 -26.11 4.85 -3.94
N ASN A 43 -25.01 4.56 -3.25
CA ASN A 43 -24.86 3.41 -2.37
C ASN A 43 -24.66 3.86 -0.92
N PHE A 44 -25.32 3.17 0.01
CA PHE A 44 -25.01 3.34 1.43
C PHE A 44 -23.62 2.81 1.72
N VAL A 45 -22.84 3.56 2.50
CA VAL A 45 -21.61 3.05 3.10
C VAL A 45 -22.00 1.98 4.11
N LEU A 46 -21.32 0.84 4.03
CA LEU A 46 -21.54 -0.30 4.92
C LEU A 46 -20.54 -0.25 6.08
N GLU A 47 -20.94 -0.75 7.24
CA GLU A 47 -20.20 -0.72 8.49
C GLU A 47 -20.06 -2.13 9.09
N PHE A 48 -18.86 -2.42 9.59
CA PHE A 48 -18.56 -3.57 10.44
C PHE A 48 -17.77 -3.12 11.68
N LYS A 49 -18.02 -3.76 12.82
CA LYS A 49 -17.23 -3.59 14.05
C LYS A 49 -16.63 -4.92 14.45
N ASP A 50 -15.32 -4.95 14.67
CA ASP A 50 -14.66 -6.15 15.17
C ASP A 50 -14.87 -6.33 16.68
N LYS A 51 -14.32 -7.44 17.21
CA LYS A 51 -14.34 -7.77 18.64
C LYS A 51 -13.62 -6.75 19.53
N ASN A 52 -12.75 -5.92 18.97
CA ASN A 52 -11.98 -4.89 19.65
C ASN A 52 -12.64 -3.50 19.52
N ASN A 53 -13.83 -3.44 18.91
CA ASN A 53 -14.57 -2.22 18.62
C ASN A 53 -13.84 -1.27 17.67
N ASN A 54 -12.94 -1.81 16.82
CA ASN A 54 -12.45 -1.10 15.65
C ASN A 54 -13.57 -1.04 14.61
N LEU A 55 -13.63 0.08 13.90
CA LEU A 55 -14.66 0.39 12.92
C LEU A 55 -14.11 0.23 11.50
N PHE A 56 -14.85 -0.48 10.66
CA PHE A 56 -14.51 -0.71 9.26
C PHE A 56 -15.67 -0.25 8.39
N HIS A 57 -15.40 0.64 7.45
CA HIS A 57 -16.36 1.08 6.45
C HIS A 57 -16.02 0.55 5.07
N PHE A 58 -17.06 0.19 4.31
CA PHE A 58 -16.93 -0.34 2.96
C PHE A 58 -17.76 0.52 2.01
N VAL A 59 -17.11 1.10 1.01
CA VAL A 59 -17.67 2.12 0.13
C VAL A 59 -17.69 1.59 -1.29
N LYS A 60 -18.89 1.41 -1.85
CA LYS A 60 -19.09 1.11 -3.26
C LYS A 60 -19.03 2.41 -4.07
N THR A 61 -18.20 2.44 -5.11
CA THR A 61 -18.01 3.62 -5.99
C THR A 61 -18.34 3.29 -7.44
N LYS A 62 -18.68 4.31 -8.25
CA LYS A 62 -18.94 4.16 -9.70
C LYS A 62 -17.67 4.18 -10.56
N ASP A 63 -16.54 4.49 -9.95
CA ASP A 63 -15.24 4.52 -10.58
C ASP A 63 -14.16 4.08 -9.60
N VAL A 64 -13.01 3.69 -10.11
CA VAL A 64 -11.81 3.47 -9.29
C VAL A 64 -11.41 4.84 -8.73
N ILE A 65 -11.11 4.90 -7.43
CA ILE A 65 -10.85 6.16 -6.74
C ILE A 65 -9.77 6.99 -7.46
N SER A 66 -8.69 6.34 -7.89
CA SER A 66 -7.59 6.98 -8.59
C SER A 66 -7.94 7.49 -9.99
N HIS A 67 -8.96 6.95 -10.67
CA HIS A 67 -9.32 7.33 -12.04
C HIS A 67 -10.15 8.62 -12.11
N ASN A 68 -10.76 9.02 -11.00
CA ASN A 68 -11.58 10.23 -10.89
C ASN A 68 -11.36 10.89 -9.53
N TYR A 69 -10.09 11.01 -9.16
CA TYR A 69 -9.69 11.40 -7.80
C TYR A 69 -10.17 12.80 -7.43
N LYS A 70 -10.20 13.74 -8.38
CA LYS A 70 -10.76 15.09 -8.18
C LYS A 70 -12.22 15.09 -7.72
N TYR A 71 -13.03 14.13 -8.17
CA TYR A 71 -14.41 13.96 -7.69
C TYR A 71 -14.45 13.34 -6.29
N TYR A 72 -13.66 12.30 -6.04
CA TYR A 72 -13.70 11.59 -4.77
C TYR A 72 -13.00 12.32 -3.63
N LEU A 73 -11.92 13.07 -3.88
CA LEU A 73 -11.11 13.71 -2.85
C LEU A 73 -11.92 14.60 -1.87
N PRO A 74 -12.87 15.44 -2.32
CA PRO A 74 -13.77 16.16 -1.40
C PRO A 74 -14.67 15.24 -0.55
N ILE A 75 -15.10 14.10 -1.10
CA ILE A 75 -15.92 13.10 -0.40
C ILE A 75 -15.07 12.40 0.66
N LEU A 76 -13.86 11.95 0.29
CA LEU A 76 -12.88 11.35 1.19
C LEU A 76 -12.60 12.26 2.37
N ASN A 77 -12.28 13.53 2.11
CA ASN A 77 -12.01 14.52 3.15
C ASN A 77 -13.22 14.86 4.02
N ARG A 78 -14.44 14.77 3.48
CA ARG A 78 -15.67 15.07 4.24
C ARG A 78 -16.02 13.95 5.22
N HIS A 79 -15.89 12.71 4.80
CA HIS A 79 -16.45 11.56 5.52
C HIS A 79 -15.40 10.73 6.26
N PHE A 80 -14.15 10.72 5.80
CA PHE A 80 -13.16 9.76 6.26
C PHE A 80 -11.84 10.40 6.72
N ARG A 81 -11.73 11.73 6.76
CA ARG A 81 -10.47 12.42 7.14
C ARG A 81 -9.95 12.06 8.53
N ASP A 82 -10.82 11.66 9.46
CA ASP A 82 -10.48 11.25 10.83
C ASP A 82 -10.20 9.75 10.97
N TYR A 83 -10.00 9.04 9.86
CA TYR A 83 -9.70 7.61 9.86
C TYR A 83 -8.21 7.36 10.03
N ASP A 84 -7.87 6.20 10.58
CA ASP A 84 -6.49 5.76 10.77
C ASP A 84 -5.92 5.14 9.49
N PHE A 85 -6.79 4.59 8.62
CA PHE A 85 -6.37 3.87 7.43
C PHE A 85 -7.43 3.93 6.31
N ALA A 86 -6.96 3.93 5.07
CA ALA A 86 -7.77 3.77 3.87
C ALA A 86 -7.17 2.71 2.94
N GLY A 87 -8.02 1.98 2.22
CA GLY A 87 -7.59 1.02 1.20
C GLY A 87 -8.43 1.15 -0.07
N VAL A 88 -7.80 1.11 -1.24
CA VAL A 88 -8.50 0.93 -2.51
C VAL A 88 -8.30 -0.52 -2.92
N VAL A 89 -9.39 -1.27 -3.02
CA VAL A 89 -9.34 -2.65 -3.52
C VAL A 89 -9.57 -2.60 -5.02
N ASN A 90 -8.66 -3.18 -5.80
CA ASN A 90 -8.70 -3.18 -7.26
C ASN A 90 -7.94 -4.40 -7.85
N TRP A 91 -7.46 -4.27 -9.08
CA TRP A 91 -6.69 -5.29 -9.80
C TRP A 91 -5.33 -4.73 -10.21
N HIS A 92 -4.38 -5.65 -10.37
CA HIS A 92 -3.11 -5.38 -11.01
C HIS A 92 -3.10 -5.96 -12.42
N GLU A 93 -2.60 -5.22 -13.40
CA GLU A 93 -2.34 -5.74 -14.75
C GLU A 93 -1.04 -5.13 -15.29
N GLY A 94 -0.24 -5.93 -15.98
CA GLY A 94 0.96 -5.44 -16.66
C GLY A 94 1.69 -6.53 -17.42
N GLU A 95 2.26 -6.17 -18.58
CA GLU A 95 2.96 -7.12 -19.47
C GLU A 95 4.07 -7.91 -18.78
N ASN A 96 4.70 -7.33 -17.74
CA ASN A 96 5.79 -7.96 -16.99
C ASN A 96 5.41 -8.26 -15.53
N ALA A 97 4.12 -8.19 -15.19
CA ALA A 97 3.65 -8.55 -13.86
C ALA A 97 3.74 -10.08 -13.67
N PRO A 98 4.16 -10.56 -12.49
CA PRO A 98 4.03 -11.97 -12.17
C PRO A 98 2.54 -12.37 -12.09
N GLU A 99 2.20 -13.52 -12.65
CA GLU A 99 0.86 -14.09 -12.53
C GLU A 99 0.58 -14.58 -11.10
N HIS A 100 -0.71 -14.67 -10.75
CA HIS A 100 -1.21 -15.15 -9.45
C HIS A 100 -0.55 -14.41 -8.28
N ILE A 101 -0.78 -13.10 -8.19
CA ILE A 101 -0.26 -12.26 -7.12
C ILE A 101 -1.38 -11.65 -6.30
N LEU A 102 -1.12 -11.52 -5.00
CA LEU A 102 -1.89 -10.73 -4.07
C LEU A 102 -0.99 -9.61 -3.57
N THR A 103 -1.40 -8.37 -3.73
CA THR A 103 -0.50 -7.24 -3.48
C THR A 103 -1.13 -6.18 -2.60
N ALA A 104 -0.25 -5.41 -1.96
CA ALA A 104 -0.60 -4.10 -1.47
C ALA A 104 0.59 -3.17 -1.64
N HIS A 105 0.34 -1.90 -1.88
CA HIS A 105 1.40 -0.89 -1.94
C HIS A 105 0.91 0.50 -1.56
N THR A 106 1.87 1.32 -1.16
CA THR A 106 1.62 2.73 -0.85
C THR A 106 1.35 3.53 -2.12
N ILE A 107 0.51 4.56 -2.01
CA ILE A 107 0.21 5.44 -3.14
C ILE A 107 1.21 6.60 -3.29
N GLY A 108 1.51 6.98 -4.53
CA GLY A 108 2.35 8.15 -4.82
C GLY A 108 2.74 8.26 -6.28
N ASP A 109 3.24 9.42 -6.68
CA ASP A 109 3.84 9.69 -7.99
C ASP A 109 5.33 9.93 -7.82
N VAL A 110 6.11 8.83 -7.82
CA VAL A 110 7.55 8.89 -7.55
C VAL A 110 8.29 9.85 -8.49
N PRO A 111 8.05 9.89 -9.82
CA PRO A 111 8.72 10.84 -10.70
C PRO A 111 8.54 12.33 -10.31
N THR A 112 7.33 12.73 -9.91
CA THR A 112 7.06 14.12 -9.48
C THR A 112 7.43 14.36 -8.02
N GLY A 113 7.52 13.29 -7.22
CA GLY A 113 7.85 13.34 -5.80
C GLY A 113 6.68 13.76 -4.94
N GLU A 114 5.46 13.44 -5.36
CA GLU A 114 4.24 13.59 -4.56
C GLU A 114 3.87 12.23 -3.97
N PHE A 115 3.75 12.15 -2.65
CA PHE A 115 3.56 10.90 -1.93
C PHE A 115 2.31 11.00 -1.07
N GLY A 116 1.48 9.96 -1.10
CA GLY A 116 0.40 9.83 -0.12
C GLY A 116 0.98 9.45 1.24
N ASN A 117 0.25 9.77 2.29
CA ASN A 117 0.65 9.33 3.63
C ASN A 117 0.72 7.80 3.66
N SER A 118 1.71 7.27 4.37
CA SER A 118 1.90 5.84 4.58
C SER A 118 2.00 5.54 6.07
N ASN A 119 1.42 4.42 6.47
CA ASN A 119 1.55 3.88 7.81
C ASN A 119 2.19 2.48 7.71
N PRO A 120 3.49 2.36 8.00
CA PRO A 120 4.22 1.10 7.89
C PRO A 120 3.61 -0.04 8.73
N ARG A 121 2.96 0.27 9.86
CA ARG A 121 2.30 -0.74 10.71
C ARG A 121 1.13 -1.36 10.00
N TYR A 122 0.21 -0.53 9.52
CA TYR A 122 -0.98 -1.02 8.83
C TYR A 122 -0.61 -1.70 7.51
N PHE A 123 0.44 -1.24 6.83
CA PHE A 123 0.97 -1.94 5.67
C PHE A 123 1.48 -3.35 6.00
N LYS A 124 2.30 -3.51 7.04
CA LYS A 124 2.79 -4.83 7.46
C LYS A 124 1.64 -5.74 7.90
N ASN A 125 0.68 -5.21 8.65
CA ASN A 125 -0.47 -5.97 9.13
C ASN A 125 -1.29 -6.52 7.96
N LEU A 126 -1.56 -5.68 6.96
CA LEU A 126 -2.30 -6.11 5.77
C LEU A 126 -1.53 -7.15 4.95
N ILE A 127 -0.25 -6.93 4.65
CA ILE A 127 0.58 -7.91 3.90
C ILE A 127 0.67 -9.25 4.65
N ASN A 128 0.84 -9.22 5.97
CA ASN A 128 0.85 -10.43 6.79
C ASN A 128 -0.51 -11.13 6.82
N ALA A 129 -1.61 -10.37 6.90
CA ALA A 129 -2.96 -10.93 6.88
C ALA A 129 -3.22 -11.65 5.56
N ILE A 130 -2.85 -11.04 4.43
CA ILE A 130 -2.94 -11.63 3.10
C ILE A 130 -2.15 -12.94 3.06
N GLU A 131 -0.87 -12.94 3.47
CA GLU A 131 -0.05 -14.16 3.44
C GLU A 131 -0.57 -15.25 4.38
N ASP A 132 -0.98 -14.90 5.60
CA ASP A 132 -1.48 -15.86 6.58
C ASP A 132 -2.78 -16.51 6.08
N ILE A 133 -3.74 -15.72 5.62
CA ILE A 133 -5.02 -16.23 5.12
C ILE A 133 -4.82 -17.02 3.82
N LYS A 134 -3.93 -16.57 2.93
CA LYS A 134 -3.55 -17.32 1.73
C LYS A 134 -3.06 -18.73 2.09
N ASN A 135 -2.15 -18.82 3.05
CA ASN A 135 -1.61 -20.10 3.52
C ASN A 135 -2.68 -20.95 4.22
N GLU A 136 -3.57 -20.35 5.02
CA GLU A 136 -4.70 -21.05 5.66
C GLU A 136 -5.68 -21.65 4.65
N ASN A 137 -5.83 -21.03 3.47
CA ASN A 137 -6.69 -21.51 2.39
C ASN A 137 -5.92 -22.33 1.34
N LEU A 138 -4.65 -22.66 1.60
CA LEU A 138 -3.79 -23.49 0.72
C LEU A 138 -3.69 -22.96 -0.72
N LEU A 139 -3.68 -21.64 -0.88
CA LEU A 139 -3.56 -20.96 -2.17
C LEU A 139 -2.08 -20.79 -2.55
N ASP A 140 -1.39 -21.92 -2.70
CA ASP A 140 0.06 -22.02 -2.89
C ASP A 140 0.55 -21.46 -4.24
N GLU A 141 -0.33 -21.46 -5.24
CA GLU A 141 -0.05 -20.91 -6.55
C GLU A 141 0.01 -19.37 -6.55
N PHE A 142 -0.56 -18.72 -5.53
CA PHE A 142 -0.48 -17.27 -5.38
C PHE A 142 0.73 -16.82 -4.55
N THR A 143 1.31 -15.70 -4.95
CA THR A 143 2.40 -15.05 -4.21
C THR A 143 1.95 -13.72 -3.63
N THR A 144 2.08 -13.56 -2.31
CA THR A 144 1.90 -12.25 -1.66
C THR A 144 3.14 -11.39 -1.86
N LEU A 145 2.99 -10.22 -2.47
CA LEU A 145 4.07 -9.27 -2.78
C LEU A 145 3.70 -7.84 -2.36
N THR A 146 4.72 -7.01 -2.10
CA THR A 146 4.58 -5.55 -2.18
C THR A 146 4.97 -5.10 -3.58
N GLU A 147 4.39 -3.98 -4.00
CA GLU A 147 4.80 -3.26 -5.20
C GLU A 147 5.60 -2.01 -4.86
N ALA A 148 6.18 -1.43 -5.91
CA ALA A 148 6.71 -0.09 -5.87
C ALA A 148 5.61 0.93 -5.52
N THR A 149 5.98 2.03 -4.85
CA THR A 149 5.07 3.13 -4.58
C THR A 149 4.62 3.77 -5.87
N HIS A 150 3.34 3.66 -6.20
CA HIS A 150 2.77 4.28 -7.38
C HIS A 150 1.29 4.58 -7.19
N TRP A 151 0.70 5.28 -8.16
CA TRP A 151 -0.73 5.51 -8.25
C TRP A 151 -1.10 5.51 -9.72
N SER A 152 -2.30 5.05 -10.07
CA SER A 152 -2.73 4.99 -11.46
C SER A 152 -3.32 6.31 -11.99
N GLY A 153 -3.69 7.27 -11.14
CA GLY A 153 -4.49 8.42 -11.58
C GLY A 153 -3.86 9.30 -12.66
N THR A 154 -2.52 9.42 -12.74
CA THR A 154 -1.87 10.18 -13.83
C THR A 154 -2.17 9.59 -15.20
N THR A 155 -2.35 8.28 -15.32
CA THR A 155 -2.67 7.64 -16.61
C THR A 155 -4.11 7.94 -17.06
N TYR A 156 -4.96 8.36 -16.12
CA TYR A 156 -6.36 8.77 -16.33
C TYR A 156 -6.55 10.30 -16.34
N GLY A 157 -5.47 11.07 -16.33
CA GLY A 157 -5.50 12.53 -16.44
C GLY A 157 -5.67 13.28 -15.11
N GLU A 158 -5.55 12.59 -13.97
CA GLU A 158 -5.57 13.21 -12.66
C GLU A 158 -4.22 13.88 -12.33
N GLU A 159 -4.27 14.90 -11.46
CA GLU A 159 -3.10 15.65 -11.02
C GLU A 159 -2.47 14.97 -9.79
N SER A 160 -1.21 14.55 -9.87
CA SER A 160 -0.53 13.82 -8.78
C SER A 160 -0.41 14.61 -7.48
N LYS A 161 -0.47 15.94 -7.55
CA LYS A 161 -0.46 16.79 -6.37
C LYS A 161 -1.67 16.55 -5.45
N LEU A 162 -2.80 16.11 -6.01
CA LEU A 162 -4.02 15.82 -5.26
C LEU A 162 -3.83 14.70 -4.25
N ILE A 163 -2.90 13.75 -4.51
CA ILE A 163 -2.57 12.66 -3.59
C ILE A 163 -2.22 13.22 -2.19
N THR A 164 -1.53 14.35 -2.15
CA THR A 164 -1.06 14.99 -0.90
C THR A 164 -2.16 15.72 -0.13
N GLU A 165 -3.35 15.88 -0.72
CA GLU A 165 -4.49 16.57 -0.10
C GLU A 165 -5.39 15.64 0.74
N TYR A 166 -5.13 14.34 0.71
CA TYR A 166 -5.78 13.37 1.59
C TYR A 166 -4.82 12.91 2.69
N SER A 167 -5.19 13.16 3.94
CA SER A 167 -4.30 12.97 5.09
C SER A 167 -4.26 11.54 5.64
N VAL A 168 -5.21 10.68 5.24
CA VAL A 168 -5.29 9.32 5.78
C VAL A 168 -4.32 8.42 5.00
N PRO A 169 -3.49 7.61 5.68
CA PRO A 169 -2.65 6.64 5.02
C PRO A 169 -3.45 5.69 4.14
N MET A 170 -3.08 5.59 2.85
CA MET A 170 -3.82 4.82 1.86
C MET A 170 -2.92 3.83 1.13
N LEU A 171 -3.43 2.60 0.97
CA LEU A 171 -2.82 1.57 0.13
C LEU A 171 -3.77 1.19 -1.02
N ASP A 172 -3.19 0.89 -2.18
CA ASP A 172 -3.85 0.05 -3.17
C ASP A 172 -3.64 -1.42 -2.77
N ILE A 173 -4.67 -2.24 -2.96
CA ILE A 173 -4.75 -3.63 -2.51
C ILE A 173 -5.34 -4.47 -3.66
N GLU A 174 -4.50 -5.28 -4.29
CA GLU A 174 -4.80 -5.78 -5.64
C GLU A 174 -4.76 -7.31 -5.76
N ILE A 175 -5.52 -7.85 -6.73
CA ILE A 175 -5.31 -9.18 -7.30
C ILE A 175 -4.71 -9.02 -8.68
N GLY A 176 -3.64 -9.75 -8.97
CA GLY A 176 -2.96 -9.73 -10.26
C GLY A 176 -2.63 -11.11 -10.81
N SER A 177 -2.29 -11.24 -12.09
CA SER A 177 -2.22 -10.16 -13.10
C SER A 177 -3.11 -10.37 -14.32
N SER A 178 -3.95 -11.41 -14.28
CA SER A 178 -4.79 -11.81 -15.41
C SER A 178 -6.22 -12.13 -14.99
N SER A 179 -7.10 -12.31 -15.98
CA SER A 179 -8.49 -12.72 -15.77
C SER A 179 -8.62 -14.00 -14.92
N ASP A 180 -7.69 -14.95 -15.05
CA ASP A 180 -7.71 -16.18 -14.24
C ASP A 180 -7.48 -15.85 -12.75
N SER A 181 -6.61 -14.89 -12.48
CA SER A 181 -6.35 -14.40 -11.13
C SER A 181 -7.53 -13.58 -10.60
N PHE A 182 -8.07 -12.65 -11.39
CA PHE A 182 -9.16 -11.76 -10.98
C PHE A 182 -10.44 -12.49 -10.59
N ASN A 183 -10.69 -13.65 -11.21
CA ASN A 183 -11.88 -14.47 -10.95
C ASN A 183 -11.65 -15.62 -9.97
N ASN A 184 -10.44 -15.76 -9.39
CA ASN A 184 -10.15 -16.81 -8.42
C ASN A 184 -10.90 -16.52 -7.11
N SER A 185 -11.90 -17.35 -6.80
CA SER A 185 -12.77 -17.17 -5.63
C SER A 185 -12.03 -17.25 -4.30
N ILE A 186 -10.94 -18.04 -4.22
CA ILE A 186 -10.12 -18.15 -3.02
C ILE A 186 -9.29 -16.88 -2.85
N ALA A 187 -8.66 -16.36 -3.91
CA ALA A 187 -7.93 -15.09 -3.89
C ALA A 187 -8.83 -13.91 -3.44
N ILE A 188 -10.06 -13.85 -3.97
CA ILE A 188 -11.09 -12.89 -3.57
C ILE A 188 -11.41 -13.02 -2.07
N GLN A 189 -11.59 -14.25 -1.59
CA GLN A 189 -11.87 -14.53 -0.18
C GLN A 189 -10.69 -14.17 0.73
N VAL A 190 -9.45 -14.41 0.28
CA VAL A 190 -8.23 -14.04 1.00
C VAL A 190 -8.21 -12.53 1.22
N LEU A 191 -8.43 -11.73 0.18
CA LEU A 191 -8.48 -10.28 0.30
C LEU A 191 -9.61 -9.83 1.23
N ALA A 192 -10.84 -10.30 1.00
CA ALA A 192 -12.00 -9.92 1.81
C ALA A 192 -11.77 -10.13 3.32
N LYS A 193 -11.20 -11.28 3.71
CA LYS A 193 -10.85 -11.60 5.10
C LYS A 193 -9.68 -10.77 5.63
N SER A 194 -8.75 -10.37 4.77
CA SER A 194 -7.53 -9.64 5.17
C SER A 194 -7.80 -8.19 5.54
N LEU A 195 -8.82 -7.55 4.92
CA LEU A 195 -9.12 -6.13 5.13
C LEU A 195 -9.34 -5.79 6.61
N ILE A 196 -10.10 -6.62 7.33
CA ILE A 196 -10.42 -6.38 8.74
C ILE A 196 -9.28 -6.70 9.71
N ARG A 197 -8.15 -7.22 9.21
CA ARG A 197 -6.96 -7.56 10.00
C ARG A 197 -5.89 -6.46 9.99
N VAL A 198 -6.15 -5.33 9.32
CA VAL A 198 -5.21 -4.19 9.25
C VAL A 198 -4.81 -3.64 10.64
N PHE A 199 -5.62 -3.89 11.67
CA PHE A 199 -5.38 -3.46 13.06
C PHE A 199 -4.90 -4.56 14.01
N ASP A 200 -4.56 -5.76 13.51
CA ASP A 200 -4.26 -6.93 14.35
C ASP A 200 -3.03 -6.76 15.26
N CYS A 201 -2.02 -5.99 14.85
CA CYS A 201 -0.77 -5.86 15.58
C CYS A 201 -0.36 -4.39 15.82
N ASP A 202 -0.07 -4.08 17.07
CA ASP A 202 0.40 -2.78 17.55
C ASP A 202 1.85 -2.81 18.10
N GLU A 203 2.55 -3.93 17.93
CA GLU A 203 3.93 -4.05 18.43
C GLU A 203 4.89 -3.06 17.75
N PRO A 204 5.82 -2.43 18.48
CA PRO A 204 6.84 -1.58 17.86
C PRO A 204 7.56 -2.29 16.73
N LEU A 205 7.71 -1.60 15.60
CA LEU A 205 8.33 -2.13 14.40
C LEU A 205 9.43 -1.19 13.91
N LYS A 206 10.29 -1.71 13.04
CA LYS A 206 11.32 -0.94 12.33
C LYS A 206 10.88 -0.60 10.92
N THR A 207 11.00 0.66 10.53
CA THR A 207 10.55 1.14 9.24
C THR A 207 11.72 1.37 8.29
N LEU A 208 11.64 0.82 7.09
CA LEU A 208 12.62 1.05 6.02
C LEU A 208 12.07 2.02 4.97
N LEU A 209 12.96 2.86 4.42
CA LEU A 209 12.79 3.39 3.06
C LEU A 209 13.57 2.49 2.10
N CYS A 210 12.88 1.92 1.11
CA CYS A 210 13.51 1.08 0.10
C CYS A 210 13.69 1.84 -1.22
N VAL A 211 14.91 1.88 -1.76
CA VAL A 211 15.27 2.67 -2.95
C VAL A 211 15.95 1.82 -4.02
N GLY A 212 15.54 1.99 -5.26
CA GLY A 212 15.95 1.20 -6.40
C GLY A 212 15.25 -0.17 -6.49
N GLY A 213 15.73 -1.00 -7.39
CA GLY A 213 15.10 -2.29 -7.72
C GLY A 213 14.10 -2.15 -8.87
N VAL A 214 13.24 -3.16 -9.01
CA VAL A 214 12.14 -3.21 -10.00
C VAL A 214 10.79 -3.04 -9.31
N HIS A 215 9.70 -3.02 -10.08
CA HIS A 215 8.32 -2.90 -9.56
C HIS A 215 8.00 -3.94 -8.48
N PHE A 216 8.31 -5.21 -8.77
CA PHE A 216 8.19 -6.34 -7.84
C PHE A 216 9.55 -6.76 -7.30
N GLU A 217 10.11 -6.00 -6.36
CA GLU A 217 11.37 -6.38 -5.72
C GLU A 217 11.12 -7.38 -4.58
N LYS A 218 11.35 -8.66 -4.87
CA LYS A 218 11.08 -9.77 -3.94
C LYS A 218 11.73 -9.58 -2.57
N SER A 219 12.95 -9.06 -2.51
CA SER A 219 13.65 -8.84 -1.23
C SER A 219 12.93 -7.87 -0.29
N PHE A 220 12.17 -6.92 -0.84
CA PHE A 220 11.35 -5.99 -0.08
C PHE A 220 10.04 -6.63 0.39
N SER A 221 9.46 -7.53 -0.40
CA SER A 221 8.30 -8.33 0.02
C SER A 221 8.65 -9.31 1.14
N ASP A 222 9.77 -10.01 0.99
CA ASP A 222 10.21 -11.04 1.93
C ASP A 222 10.49 -10.46 3.33
N ILE A 223 11.02 -9.23 3.44
CA ILE A 223 11.30 -8.61 4.73
C ILE A 223 10.03 -8.21 5.48
N ILE A 224 9.00 -7.72 4.78
CA ILE A 224 7.70 -7.38 5.41
C ILE A 224 7.04 -8.64 5.96
N LYS A 225 7.09 -9.74 5.22
CA LYS A 225 6.48 -11.03 5.61
C LYS A 225 7.26 -11.80 6.66
N ASN A 226 8.48 -11.38 6.97
CA ASN A 226 9.31 -12.04 7.97
C ASN A 226 8.65 -11.94 9.37
N LYS A 227 8.43 -13.10 10.00
CA LYS A 227 7.81 -13.21 11.33
C LYS A 227 8.80 -13.11 12.49
N GLU A 228 10.09 -13.32 12.25
CA GLU A 228 11.16 -13.21 13.25
C GLU A 228 11.53 -11.74 13.50
N TYR A 229 11.44 -10.91 12.46
CA TYR A 229 11.82 -9.50 12.50
C TYR A 229 10.62 -8.60 12.22
N ASN A 230 10.25 -7.78 13.21
CA ASN A 230 9.15 -6.82 13.06
C ASN A 230 9.59 -5.59 12.25
N ILE A 231 9.77 -5.79 10.94
CA ILE A 231 10.17 -4.75 9.98
C ILE A 231 9.02 -4.48 9.00
N SER A 232 8.83 -3.22 8.64
CA SER A 232 7.96 -2.78 7.56
C SER A 232 8.65 -1.75 6.67
N ILE A 233 7.95 -1.33 5.61
CA ILE A 233 8.43 -0.37 4.62
C ILE A 233 7.47 0.82 4.61
N GLY A 234 8.01 2.04 4.55
CA GLY A 234 7.20 3.24 4.34
C GLY A 234 6.87 3.45 2.86
N HIS A 235 7.89 3.47 2.00
CA HIS A 235 7.75 3.55 0.55
C HIS A 235 8.83 2.73 -0.16
N VAL A 236 8.54 2.32 -1.40
CA VAL A 236 9.45 1.62 -2.31
C VAL A 236 9.63 2.47 -3.57
N LEU A 237 10.85 2.98 -3.79
CA LEU A 237 11.16 3.90 -4.89
C LEU A 237 11.97 3.18 -5.98
N PRO A 238 11.38 2.61 -7.04
CA PRO A 238 12.08 1.73 -7.97
C PRO A 238 13.03 2.51 -8.90
N ASN A 239 14.00 1.79 -9.48
CA ASN A 239 15.07 2.39 -10.30
C ASN A 239 14.53 3.28 -11.43
N GLN A 240 13.49 2.83 -12.13
CA GLN A 240 12.96 3.53 -13.30
C GLN A 240 12.43 4.91 -12.93
N TRP A 241 11.71 5.02 -11.82
CA TRP A 241 11.01 6.25 -11.42
C TRP A 241 11.89 7.26 -10.70
N ILE A 242 12.87 6.80 -9.92
CA ILE A 242 13.86 7.72 -9.35
C ILE A 242 14.76 8.31 -10.44
N VAL A 243 15.04 7.54 -11.51
CA VAL A 243 15.81 8.04 -12.66
C VAL A 243 14.98 9.02 -13.48
N SER A 244 13.73 8.67 -13.84
CA SER A 244 12.86 9.58 -14.60
C SER A 244 12.50 10.84 -13.79
N GLY A 245 12.40 10.73 -12.47
CA GLY A 245 12.19 11.83 -11.55
C GLY A 245 13.44 12.66 -11.25
N MET A 246 14.61 12.35 -11.83
CA MET A 246 15.87 13.07 -11.65
C MET A 246 16.25 13.24 -10.16
N TYR A 247 16.25 12.12 -9.43
CA TYR A 247 16.55 12.12 -8.00
C TYR A 247 18.02 12.40 -7.65
N ASP A 248 18.90 12.61 -8.62
CA ASP A 248 20.35 12.72 -8.45
C ASP A 248 20.88 14.13 -8.14
N ASP A 249 20.00 15.14 -8.05
CA ASP A 249 20.36 16.52 -7.69
C ASP A 249 19.62 17.06 -6.44
N GLU A 250 19.75 18.36 -6.16
CA GLU A 250 19.07 19.00 -5.02
C GLU A 250 17.54 19.03 -5.15
N SER A 251 17.00 19.05 -6.37
CA SER A 251 15.56 18.96 -6.60
C SER A 251 15.06 17.54 -6.27
N GLY A 252 15.84 16.53 -6.67
CA GLY A 252 15.66 15.14 -6.30
C GLY A 252 15.72 14.90 -4.80
N PHE A 253 16.68 15.53 -4.12
CA PHE A 253 16.79 15.45 -2.66
C PHE A 253 15.53 15.94 -1.95
N LYS A 254 14.94 17.06 -2.40
CA LYS A 254 13.67 17.56 -1.85
C LYS A 254 12.51 16.57 -2.01
N LYS A 255 12.50 15.78 -3.09
CA LYS A 255 11.49 14.72 -3.28
C LYS A 255 11.69 13.58 -2.29
N LEU A 256 12.94 13.19 -2.00
CA LEU A 256 13.23 12.25 -0.92
C LEU A 256 12.76 12.77 0.44
N GLU A 257 12.96 14.06 0.72
CA GLU A 257 12.47 14.65 1.97
C GLU A 257 10.94 14.62 2.06
N LYS A 258 10.24 14.92 0.97
CA LYS A 258 8.78 14.76 0.90
C LYS A 258 8.35 13.31 1.15
N CYS A 259 9.06 12.35 0.55
CA CYS A 259 8.82 10.92 0.76
C CYS A 259 8.98 10.51 2.23
N ILE A 260 9.97 11.05 2.94
CA ILE A 260 10.15 10.78 4.37
C ILE A 260 9.03 11.41 5.20
N ASN A 261 8.63 12.64 4.86
CA ASN A 261 7.60 13.36 5.60
C ASN A 261 6.19 12.74 5.47
N SER A 262 5.95 11.92 4.43
CA SER A 262 4.69 11.19 4.27
C SER A 262 4.66 9.88 5.07
N ILE A 263 5.78 9.42 5.64
CA ILE A 263 5.85 8.17 6.40
C ILE A 263 5.56 8.44 7.87
N GLU A 264 4.46 7.87 8.38
CA GLU A 264 4.11 7.98 9.78
C GLU A 264 5.19 7.33 10.68
N GLY A 265 5.68 8.08 11.66
CA GLY A 265 6.75 7.65 12.55
C GLY A 265 8.17 7.74 11.94
N GLY A 266 8.30 8.14 10.67
CA GLY A 266 9.58 8.23 9.98
C GLY A 266 10.19 6.86 9.66
N ILE A 267 11.52 6.82 9.54
CA ILE A 267 12.26 5.60 9.16
C ILE A 267 13.39 5.31 10.16
N ASP A 268 13.73 4.03 10.31
CA ASP A 268 14.89 3.58 11.08
C ASP A 268 16.11 3.31 10.18
N CYS A 269 15.91 3.09 8.87
CA CYS A 269 16.99 2.76 7.94
C CYS A 269 16.60 3.03 6.49
N ILE A 270 17.59 3.37 5.66
CA ILE A 270 17.45 3.41 4.21
C ILE A 270 18.15 2.19 3.61
N VAL A 271 17.45 1.49 2.72
CA VAL A 271 17.99 0.33 2.03
C VAL A 271 17.92 0.55 0.53
N PHE A 272 19.07 0.50 -0.16
CA PHE A 272 19.10 0.66 -1.61
C PHE A 272 19.49 -0.62 -2.36
N HIS A 273 18.93 -0.79 -3.55
CA HIS A 273 19.26 -1.90 -4.43
C HIS A 273 20.69 -1.76 -5.00
N ASP A 274 21.43 -2.86 -5.11
CA ASP A 274 22.86 -2.84 -5.48
C ASP A 274 23.11 -2.28 -6.88
N LYS A 275 22.15 -2.47 -7.80
CA LYS A 275 22.22 -1.97 -9.18
C LYS A 275 21.90 -0.48 -9.31
N LEU A 276 21.53 0.21 -8.23
CA LEU A 276 21.28 1.65 -8.26
C LEU A 276 22.55 2.41 -8.67
N LYS A 277 22.45 3.42 -9.54
CA LYS A 277 23.61 4.22 -9.98
C LYS A 277 24.21 5.02 -8.80
N GLY A 278 25.50 5.34 -8.90
CA GLY A 278 26.28 5.94 -7.81
C GLY A 278 25.71 7.26 -7.28
N THR A 279 25.23 8.14 -8.16
CA THR A 279 24.66 9.45 -7.78
C THR A 279 23.41 9.30 -6.91
N TYR A 280 22.48 8.42 -7.26
CA TYR A 280 21.28 8.16 -6.45
C TYR A 280 21.61 7.44 -5.12
N LYS A 281 22.62 6.56 -5.11
CA LYS A 281 23.12 5.97 -3.85
C LYS A 281 23.66 7.06 -2.93
N GLU A 282 24.29 8.09 -3.48
CA GLU A 282 24.79 9.21 -2.69
C GLU A 282 23.66 10.05 -2.10
N GLN A 283 22.57 10.23 -2.83
CA GLN A 283 21.37 10.88 -2.31
C GLN A 283 20.76 10.10 -1.14
N CYS A 284 20.79 8.76 -1.20
CA CYS A 284 20.40 7.92 -0.06
C CYS A 284 21.33 8.14 1.15
N ARG A 285 22.65 8.24 0.94
CA ARG A 285 23.61 8.51 2.03
C ARG A 285 23.43 9.89 2.64
N LYS A 286 23.31 10.93 1.81
CA LYS A 286 23.01 12.30 2.22
C LYS A 286 21.73 12.36 3.06
N LEU A 287 20.69 11.62 2.66
CA LEU A 287 19.44 11.53 3.41
C LEU A 287 19.64 10.81 4.75
N GLY A 288 20.38 9.70 4.75
CA GLY A 288 20.72 8.96 5.96
C GLY A 288 21.49 9.81 6.98
N GLU A 289 22.50 10.55 6.52
CA GLU A 289 23.25 11.51 7.34
C GLU A 289 22.35 12.59 7.92
N LYS A 290 21.46 13.17 7.10
CA LYS A 290 20.50 14.20 7.54
C LYS A 290 19.55 13.69 8.64
N LEU A 291 19.07 12.45 8.50
CA LEU A 291 18.12 11.84 9.44
C LEU A 291 18.81 11.13 10.62
N ASN A 292 20.15 11.01 10.58
CA ASN A 292 20.93 10.19 11.51
C ASN A 292 20.45 8.72 11.54
N VAL A 293 20.18 8.16 10.35
CA VAL A 293 19.80 6.74 10.17
C VAL A 293 20.80 6.04 9.26
N PRO A 294 21.07 4.75 9.49
CA PRO A 294 22.04 4.02 8.69
C PRO A 294 21.51 3.70 7.28
N VAL A 295 22.43 3.49 6.34
CA VAL A 295 22.13 3.25 4.92
C VAL A 295 22.85 2.00 4.42
N PHE A 296 22.11 1.03 3.90
CA PHE A 296 22.65 -0.26 3.46
C PHE A 296 22.23 -0.67 2.06
N LYS A 297 22.96 -1.67 1.55
CA LYS A 297 22.57 -2.43 0.36
C LYS A 297 21.50 -3.44 0.73
N HIS A 298 20.48 -3.62 -0.11
CA HIS A 298 19.38 -4.57 0.10
C HIS A 298 19.80 -6.01 0.37
N LYS A 299 21.01 -6.43 -0.01
CA LYS A 299 21.53 -7.77 0.33
C LYS A 299 21.57 -8.05 1.84
N ILE A 300 21.67 -7.01 2.67
CA ILE A 300 21.62 -7.15 4.14
C ILE A 300 20.27 -7.72 4.61
N LEU A 301 19.19 -7.50 3.85
CA LEU A 301 17.85 -8.00 4.19
C LEU A 301 17.76 -9.54 4.15
N LYS A 302 18.74 -10.22 3.55
CA LYS A 302 18.85 -11.69 3.64
C LYS A 302 19.19 -12.18 5.05
N ASN A 303 19.79 -11.32 5.88
CA ASN A 303 20.13 -11.59 7.27
C ASN A 303 19.77 -10.38 8.14
N PRO A 304 18.48 -10.14 8.44
CA PRO A 304 18.03 -8.90 9.08
C PRO A 304 18.67 -8.62 10.45
N LYS A 305 19.09 -9.64 11.19
CA LYS A 305 19.87 -9.48 12.45
C LYS A 305 21.12 -8.63 12.31
N ASP A 306 21.68 -8.52 11.10
CA ASP A 306 22.90 -7.74 10.84
C ASP A 306 22.59 -6.24 10.65
N LEU A 307 21.30 -5.84 10.61
CA LEU A 307 20.90 -4.44 10.57
C LEU A 307 21.19 -3.76 11.93
N PRO A 308 21.89 -2.61 11.97
CA PRO A 308 22.13 -1.86 13.21
C PRO A 308 20.95 -0.95 13.55
N ILE A 309 19.75 -1.53 13.62
CA ILE A 309 18.51 -0.82 13.97
C ILE A 309 17.80 -1.45 15.17
N TRP A 310 18.41 -2.45 15.78
CA TRP A 310 17.89 -3.18 16.95
C TRP A 310 18.15 -2.42 18.25
#